data_AF-A0A968XMZ0-F1
#
_entry.id   AF-A0A968XMZ0-F1
#
_cell.length_a   1.000
_cell.length_b   1.000
_cell.length_c   1.000
_cell.angle_alpha   90.00
_cell.angle_beta   90.00
_cell.angle_gamma   90.00
#
_symmetry.space_group_name_H-M   'P 1'
#
loop_
_entity.id
_entity.type
_entity.pdbx_description
1 polymer ?
#
loop_
_entity_poly.entity_id
_entity_poly.type
_entity_poly.pdbx_seq_one_letter_code
_entity_poly.pdbx_strand_id
1 'polypeptide(L)'
;MCCSVSPNVEVKFSDTILYAAEVVNLQDKTVHVLGYQNRAQNNIKNFSVSPVKFWNKFKNIFSSPENEQGNAMILPFPAVPRTMSKENVLDTEKCPKILKDIAEALKPPPPRSQGFQLQSQGSERATVQVFEAAGIYTVVLADDARAIPDALDQVPKEKRPKLNPELFDAYAKWYPDWTIALCCFNNDDLQEALPMLWWYGPMFPEKLFLPALDCHTGSIPSL
;
A
#
# COMPACT_ATOMS: atom_id res chain seq x y z
N MET A 1 -9.95 1.31 0.85
CA MET A 1 -9.06 1.74 1.92
C MET A 1 -7.84 2.39 1.30
N CYS A 2 -8.01 3.60 0.81
CA CYS A 2 -6.91 4.36 0.27
C CYS A 2 -7.19 5.83 0.52
N CYS A 3 -6.35 6.45 1.34
CA CYS A 3 -6.28 7.89 1.33
C CYS A 3 -5.15 8.29 0.41
N SER A 4 -5.49 8.84 -0.77
CA SER A 4 -4.51 9.51 -1.62
C SER A 4 -4.22 10.84 -0.94
N VAL A 5 -2.97 11.01 -0.50
CA VAL A 5 -2.61 12.09 0.42
C VAL A 5 -2.16 13.37 -0.29
N SER A 6 -1.92 13.33 -1.61
CA SER A 6 -1.47 14.51 -2.35
C SER A 6 -2.66 15.41 -2.73
N PRO A 7 -2.81 16.62 -2.13
CA PRO A 7 -4.00 17.46 -2.33
C PRO A 7 -4.13 18.04 -3.74
N ASN A 8 -3.04 18.03 -4.52
CA ASN A 8 -2.99 18.61 -5.86
C ASN A 8 -2.92 17.55 -6.97
N VAL A 9 -2.96 16.27 -6.60
CA VAL A 9 -2.81 15.16 -7.55
C VAL A 9 -3.94 14.16 -7.31
N GLU A 10 -5.07 14.40 -7.98
CA GLU A 10 -6.23 13.52 -7.89
C GLU A 10 -5.90 12.18 -8.55
N VAL A 11 -5.99 11.11 -7.78
CA VAL A 11 -5.92 9.73 -8.29
C VAL A 11 -7.25 9.06 -8.05
N LYS A 12 -7.81 8.48 -9.12
CA LYS A 12 -8.98 7.62 -9.03
C LYS A 12 -8.53 6.18 -9.06
N PHE A 13 -9.02 5.40 -8.11
CA PHE A 13 -8.78 3.95 -8.08
C PHE A 13 -10.05 3.22 -8.53
N SER A 14 -9.84 2.11 -9.24
CA SER A 14 -10.89 1.16 -9.58
C SER A 14 -10.41 -0.26 -9.34
N ASP A 15 -11.34 -1.21 -9.46
CA ASP A 15 -11.06 -2.64 -9.34
C ASP A 15 -10.33 -2.99 -8.04
N THR A 16 -10.66 -2.26 -6.96
CA THR A 16 -10.04 -2.46 -5.65
C THR A 16 -10.46 -3.81 -5.08
N ILE A 17 -9.49 -4.68 -4.87
CA ILE A 17 -9.64 -5.94 -4.15
C ILE A 17 -9.07 -5.75 -2.75
N LEU A 18 -9.92 -6.00 -1.76
CA LEU A 18 -9.55 -6.07 -0.36
C LEU A 18 -9.60 -7.53 0.07
N TYR A 19 -8.61 -7.93 0.86
CA TYR A 19 -8.54 -9.25 1.46
C TYR A 19 -8.25 -9.09 2.95
N ALA A 20 -9.00 -9.82 3.77
CA ALA A 20 -8.71 -9.99 5.18
C ALA A 20 -8.92 -11.47 5.51
N ALA A 21 -8.00 -12.05 6.27
CA ALA A 21 -8.14 -13.41 6.74
C ALA A 21 -7.48 -13.60 8.11
N GLU A 22 -8.00 -14.56 8.83
CA GLU A 22 -7.37 -15.16 10.00
C GLU A 22 -6.73 -16.48 9.57
N VAL A 23 -5.48 -16.70 9.97
CA VAL A 23 -4.72 -17.91 9.65
C VAL A 23 -4.01 -18.40 10.90
N VAL A 24 -4.06 -19.69 11.17
CA VAL A 24 -3.20 -20.32 12.17
C VAL A 24 -1.88 -20.68 11.49
N ASN A 25 -0.78 -20.10 11.96
CA ASN A 25 0.53 -20.36 11.39
C ASN A 25 1.10 -21.73 11.83
N LEU A 26 2.27 -22.09 11.30
CA LEU A 26 2.94 -23.37 11.63
C LEU A 26 3.37 -23.52 13.11
N GLN A 27 3.20 -22.48 13.93
CA GLN A 27 3.50 -22.47 15.36
C GLN A 27 2.22 -22.43 16.21
N ASP A 28 1.06 -22.78 15.64
CA ASP A 28 -0.26 -22.72 16.28
C ASP A 28 -0.63 -21.32 16.80
N LYS A 29 -0.05 -20.27 16.21
CA LYS A 29 -0.39 -18.88 16.52
C LYS A 29 -1.32 -18.31 15.47
N THR A 30 -2.39 -17.68 15.93
CA THR A 30 -3.28 -16.88 15.09
C THR A 30 -2.53 -15.67 14.57
N VAL A 31 -2.54 -15.49 13.24
CA VAL A 31 -2.06 -14.31 12.55
C VAL A 31 -3.18 -13.76 11.66
N HIS A 32 -3.21 -12.45 11.48
CA HIS A 32 -4.10 -11.83 10.50
C HIS A 32 -3.32 -11.51 9.23
N VAL A 33 -4.00 -11.64 8.10
CA VAL A 33 -3.48 -11.28 6.79
C VAL A 33 -4.36 -10.19 6.21
N LEU A 34 -3.75 -9.09 5.76
CA LEU A 34 -4.40 -8.02 5.03
C LEU A 34 -3.82 -7.91 3.63
N GLY A 35 -4.69 -7.91 2.63
CA GLY A 35 -4.33 -7.75 1.23
C GLY A 35 -5.03 -6.54 0.62
N TYR A 36 -4.28 -5.80 -0.19
CA TYR A 36 -4.77 -4.68 -0.95
C TYR A 36 -4.23 -4.73 -2.38
N GLN A 37 -5.12 -4.61 -3.35
CA GLN A 37 -4.75 -4.36 -4.74
C GLN A 37 -5.76 -3.39 -5.34
N ASN A 38 -5.27 -2.39 -6.04
CA ASN A 38 -6.05 -1.42 -6.78
C ASN A 38 -5.52 -1.29 -8.20
N ARG A 39 -6.33 -0.67 -9.05
CA ARG A 39 -5.90 -0.19 -10.35
C ARG A 39 -6.11 1.31 -10.43
N ALA A 40 -5.09 2.06 -10.83
CA ALA A 40 -5.28 3.48 -11.08
C ALA A 40 -6.03 3.73 -12.40
N GLN A 41 -7.00 4.63 -12.34
CA GLN A 41 -7.68 5.22 -13.48
C GLN A 41 -7.03 6.57 -13.79
N ASN A 42 -5.77 6.59 -14.21
CA ASN A 42 -5.20 7.86 -14.67
C ASN A 42 -5.93 8.27 -15.96
N ASN A 43 -6.58 9.44 -15.94
CA ASN A 43 -7.12 10.11 -17.11
C ASN A 43 -5.97 10.56 -18.01
N ILE A 44 -5.35 9.66 -18.76
CA ILE A 44 -4.60 10.05 -19.95
C ILE A 44 -5.66 10.48 -20.97
N LYS A 45 -5.99 11.78 -20.99
CA LYS A 45 -6.69 12.36 -22.13
C LYS A 45 -5.88 12.00 -23.38
N ASN A 46 -6.50 11.22 -24.25
CA ASN A 46 -6.03 10.77 -25.55
C ASN A 46 -5.03 11.74 -26.20
N PHE A 47 -3.77 11.32 -26.32
CA PHE A 47 -2.95 11.70 -27.46
C PHE A 47 -2.57 10.42 -28.19
N SER A 48 -3.38 10.07 -29.19
CA SER A 48 -2.90 9.28 -30.31
C SER A 48 -1.75 10.06 -30.94
N VAL A 49 -0.57 9.43 -31.07
CA VAL A 49 0.34 9.48 -32.24
C VAL A 49 1.56 8.58 -31.94
N SER A 50 1.72 7.55 -32.77
CA SER A 50 2.99 6.80 -32.99
C SER A 50 3.91 7.62 -33.93
N PRO A 51 5.27 7.51 -33.96
CA PRO A 51 6.17 6.61 -33.25
C PRO A 51 7.32 7.32 -32.46
N VAL A 52 7.49 6.88 -31.21
CA VAL A 52 8.67 6.61 -30.33
C VAL A 52 10.06 7.26 -30.56
N LYS A 53 10.42 7.91 -31.67
CA LYS A 53 11.79 8.46 -31.87
C LYS A 53 11.94 9.96 -31.68
N PHE A 54 10.86 10.74 -31.79
CA PHE A 54 10.95 12.20 -31.68
C PHE A 54 10.84 12.72 -30.24
N TRP A 55 10.08 12.03 -29.38
CA TRP A 55 9.79 12.46 -28.01
C TRP A 55 11.00 12.37 -27.05
N ASN A 56 11.91 11.41 -27.25
CA ASN A 56 13.12 11.31 -26.42
C ASN A 56 14.07 12.51 -26.60
N LYS A 57 13.96 13.26 -27.71
CA LYS A 57 14.77 14.46 -27.94
C LYS A 57 14.11 15.74 -27.39
N PHE A 58 12.79 15.74 -27.19
CA PHE A 58 12.04 16.87 -26.63
C PHE A 58 11.82 16.79 -25.11
N LYS A 59 11.97 15.61 -24.50
CA LYS A 59 11.88 15.42 -23.03
C LYS A 59 12.90 16.26 -22.25
N ASN A 60 14.06 16.54 -22.85
CA ASN A 60 15.12 17.36 -22.25
C ASN A 60 14.95 18.88 -22.45
N ILE A 61 13.94 19.32 -23.21
CA ILE A 61 13.71 20.74 -23.54
C ILE A 61 12.46 21.30 -22.85
N PHE A 62 11.51 20.43 -22.46
CA PHE A 62 10.29 20.80 -21.73
C PHE A 62 10.21 20.14 -20.35
N SER A 63 11.34 20.09 -19.62
CA SER A 63 11.30 19.85 -18.18
C SER A 63 10.76 21.11 -17.49
N SER A 64 9.43 21.25 -17.48
CA SER A 64 8.73 22.21 -16.65
C SER A 64 9.12 22.01 -15.18
N PRO A 65 9.17 23.09 -14.38
CA PRO A 65 9.57 23.02 -12.98
C PRO A 65 8.54 22.19 -12.18
N GLU A 66 9.03 21.24 -11.40
CA GLU A 66 8.33 20.55 -10.29
C GLU A 66 6.88 20.12 -10.55
N ASN A 67 6.69 19.15 -11.45
CA ASN A 67 5.51 18.28 -11.35
C ASN A 67 5.76 17.30 -10.19
N GLU A 68 5.34 17.66 -8.97
CA GLU A 68 5.26 16.74 -7.82
C GLU A 68 4.23 15.65 -8.14
N GLN A 69 4.69 14.51 -8.70
CA GLN A 69 3.83 13.37 -9.07
C GLN A 69 3.72 12.32 -7.97
N GLY A 70 4.44 12.50 -6.86
CA GLY A 70 4.42 11.60 -5.73
C GLY A 70 3.06 11.58 -5.03
N ASN A 71 2.62 10.39 -4.67
CA ASN A 71 1.40 10.18 -3.91
C ASN A 71 1.61 8.99 -2.97
N ALA A 72 0.68 8.79 -2.04
CA ALA A 72 0.77 7.66 -1.14
C ALA A 72 -0.59 7.14 -0.70
N MET A 73 -0.59 5.91 -0.21
CA MET A 73 -1.72 5.27 0.44
C MET A 73 -1.39 5.03 1.92
N ILE A 74 -2.35 5.29 2.80
CA ILE A 74 -2.22 5.00 4.25
C ILE A 74 -2.96 3.71 4.60
N LEU A 75 -2.27 2.77 5.26
CA LEU A 75 -2.81 1.52 5.77
C LEU A 75 -2.56 1.39 7.28
N PRO A 76 -3.61 1.36 8.12
CA PRO A 76 -3.50 1.10 9.55
C PRO A 76 -3.64 -0.40 9.87
N PHE A 77 -2.81 -0.91 10.78
CA PHE A 77 -2.75 -2.30 11.20
C PHE A 77 -2.96 -2.44 12.72
N PRO A 78 -3.96 -3.22 13.18
CA PRO A 78 -4.13 -3.56 14.59
C PRO A 78 -3.19 -4.71 14.97
N ALA A 79 -1.90 -4.54 14.68
CA ALA A 79 -0.88 -5.49 15.10
C ALA A 79 -0.58 -5.31 16.59
N VAL A 80 -0.02 -6.36 17.19
CA VAL A 80 0.64 -6.20 18.49
C VAL A 80 1.65 -5.04 18.34
N PRO A 81 1.61 -4.04 19.24
CA PRO A 81 2.43 -2.84 19.05
C PRO A 81 3.91 -3.21 18.87
N ARG A 82 4.56 -2.57 17.90
CA ARG A 82 6.01 -2.71 17.63
C ARG A 82 6.45 -4.09 17.15
N THR A 83 5.56 -4.91 16.62
CA THR A 83 5.92 -6.22 16.04
C THR A 83 5.98 -6.25 14.53
N MET A 84 5.54 -5.19 13.86
CA MET A 84 5.56 -5.12 12.40
C MET A 84 6.89 -4.53 11.89
N SER A 85 7.36 -5.12 10.80
CA SER A 85 8.57 -4.73 10.06
C SER A 85 8.41 -5.06 8.57
N LYS A 86 9.45 -4.83 7.77
CA LYS A 86 9.44 -5.19 6.34
C LYS A 86 9.20 -6.68 6.10
N GLU A 87 9.59 -7.56 7.02
CA GLU A 87 9.40 -9.01 6.96
C GLU A 87 7.93 -9.42 7.03
N ASN A 88 7.06 -8.50 7.45
CA ASN A 88 5.62 -8.69 7.45
C ASN A 88 4.98 -8.52 6.06
N VAL A 89 5.72 -7.98 5.08
CA VAL A 89 5.25 -7.90 3.69
C VAL A 89 5.56 -9.21 2.99
N LEU A 90 4.52 -9.80 2.39
CA LEU A 90 4.68 -10.96 1.52
C LEU A 90 5.11 -10.49 0.12
N ASP A 91 6.18 -11.10 -0.38
CA ASP A 91 6.60 -10.94 -1.77
C ASP A 91 5.60 -11.62 -2.70
N THR A 92 5.00 -10.84 -3.60
CA THR A 92 4.00 -11.28 -4.56
C THR A 92 4.51 -11.31 -6.01
N GLU A 93 5.81 -11.08 -6.25
CA GLU A 93 6.39 -11.02 -7.60
C GLU A 93 6.11 -12.31 -8.41
N LYS A 94 6.22 -13.47 -7.74
CA LYS A 94 5.95 -14.78 -8.36
C LYS A 94 4.45 -15.12 -8.44
N CYS A 95 3.60 -14.35 -7.78
CA CYS A 95 2.16 -14.55 -7.75
C CYS A 95 1.40 -13.21 -7.95
N PRO A 96 1.62 -12.51 -9.08
CA PRO A 96 1.14 -11.14 -9.29
C PRO A 96 -0.39 -11.03 -9.38
N LYS A 97 -1.07 -12.18 -9.49
CA LYS A 97 -2.53 -12.29 -9.57
C LYS A 97 -3.15 -12.85 -8.30
N ILE A 98 -2.39 -13.13 -7.23
CA ILE A 98 -2.88 -13.88 -6.07
C ILE A 98 -4.22 -13.37 -5.50
N LEU A 99 -4.39 -12.05 -5.35
CA LEU A 99 -5.66 -11.49 -4.85
C LEU A 99 -6.80 -11.60 -5.87
N LYS A 100 -6.51 -11.47 -7.17
CA LYS A 100 -7.48 -11.72 -8.25
C LYS A 100 -7.87 -13.20 -8.30
N ASP A 101 -6.91 -14.10 -8.15
CA ASP A 101 -7.12 -15.54 -8.15
C ASP A 101 -7.95 -15.98 -6.93
N ILE A 102 -7.70 -15.40 -5.74
CA ILE A 102 -8.54 -15.59 -4.54
C ILE A 102 -9.96 -15.05 -4.79
N ALA A 103 -10.09 -13.83 -5.29
CA ALA A 103 -11.40 -13.23 -5.58
C ALA A 103 -12.19 -14.05 -6.63
N GLU A 104 -11.50 -14.57 -7.64
CA GLU A 104 -12.08 -15.45 -8.66
C GLU A 104 -12.47 -16.81 -8.06
N ALA A 105 -11.64 -17.40 -7.21
CA ALA A 105 -11.93 -18.68 -6.54
C ALA A 105 -13.14 -18.61 -5.58
N LEU A 106 -13.44 -17.42 -5.04
CA LEU A 106 -14.62 -17.16 -4.23
C LEU A 106 -15.89 -16.97 -5.09
N LYS A 107 -15.77 -16.74 -6.39
CA LYS A 107 -16.93 -16.85 -7.31
C LYS A 107 -17.27 -18.33 -7.41
N PRO A 108 -18.51 -18.76 -7.12
CA PRO A 108 -18.84 -20.17 -6.96
C PRO A 108 -18.46 -21.01 -8.21
N PRO A 109 -17.51 -21.95 -8.10
CA PRO A 109 -17.20 -22.91 -9.15
C PRO A 109 -17.64 -24.34 -8.74
N PRO A 110 -17.88 -25.27 -9.68
CA PRO A 110 -18.11 -26.68 -9.36
C PRO A 110 -16.86 -27.32 -8.70
N PRO A 111 -17.02 -28.37 -7.89
CA PRO A 111 -16.10 -28.70 -6.80
C PRO A 111 -14.85 -29.49 -7.24
N ARG A 112 -13.64 -29.06 -6.83
CA ARG A 112 -12.64 -29.79 -5.98
C ARG A 112 -11.22 -29.18 -5.93
N SER A 113 -10.54 -29.53 -4.83
CA SER A 113 -9.30 -29.12 -4.13
C SER A 113 -7.98 -29.72 -4.66
N GLN A 114 -6.76 -29.45 -4.15
CA GLN A 114 -5.96 -28.29 -3.67
C GLN A 114 -4.55 -28.84 -3.28
N GLY A 115 -3.47 -28.01 -3.24
CA GLY A 115 -2.26 -28.31 -2.45
C GLY A 115 -0.93 -27.62 -2.89
N PHE A 116 -0.24 -26.92 -1.95
CA PHE A 116 1.04 -26.19 -2.07
C PHE A 116 1.85 -26.29 -0.75
N GLN A 117 3.17 -25.99 -0.76
CA GLN A 117 3.96 -25.69 0.47
C GLN A 117 5.32 -24.97 0.18
N LEU A 118 5.73 -24.02 1.06
CA LEU A 118 7.11 -23.51 1.23
C LEU A 118 7.33 -22.89 2.65
N GLN A 119 8.60 -22.69 3.05
CA GLN A 119 9.17 -22.41 4.40
C GLN A 119 9.79 -21.00 4.61
N SER A 120 10.11 -20.63 5.87
CA SER A 120 10.55 -19.29 6.38
C SER A 120 11.70 -19.29 7.42
N GLN A 121 12.25 -18.11 7.79
CA GLN A 121 12.85 -17.71 9.11
C GLN A 121 13.20 -16.19 9.18
N GLY A 122 13.30 -15.57 10.39
CA GLY A 122 13.45 -14.10 10.62
C GLY A 122 14.40 -13.63 11.76
N SER A 123 14.45 -12.32 12.07
CA SER A 123 15.14 -11.65 13.23
C SER A 123 14.75 -10.14 13.42
N GLU A 124 15.02 -9.54 14.59
CA GLU A 124 14.49 -8.25 15.15
C GLU A 124 15.42 -7.00 15.08
N ARG A 125 14.83 -5.79 14.95
CA ARG A 125 15.01 -4.54 15.78
C ARG A 125 14.19 -3.33 15.25
N ALA A 126 13.94 -2.33 16.11
CA ALA A 126 12.87 -1.31 16.02
C ALA A 126 13.16 0.04 15.29
N THR A 127 12.09 0.85 15.21
CA THR A 127 11.91 2.25 14.73
C THR A 127 11.80 2.47 13.21
N VAL A 128 11.07 3.54 12.84
CA VAL A 128 10.49 3.83 11.51
C VAL A 128 11.30 3.22 10.36
N GLN A 129 10.64 2.36 9.59
CA GLN A 129 11.31 1.61 8.51
C GLN A 129 10.88 2.17 7.17
N VAL A 130 11.85 2.47 6.32
CA VAL A 130 11.61 2.85 4.92
C VAL A 130 12.16 1.77 4.01
N PHE A 131 11.32 1.13 3.20
CA PHE A 131 11.72 0.01 2.34
C PHE A 131 10.86 -0.12 1.08
N GLU A 132 11.38 -0.75 0.03
CA GLU A 132 10.59 -1.01 -1.19
C GLU A 132 9.71 -2.26 -1.03
N ALA A 133 8.48 -2.20 -1.53
CA ALA A 133 7.51 -3.29 -1.48
C ALA A 133 6.59 -3.31 -2.72
N ALA A 134 6.13 -4.51 -3.09
CA ALA A 134 5.15 -4.73 -4.16
C ALA A 134 5.50 -4.00 -5.48
N GLY A 135 6.79 -3.98 -5.83
CA GLY A 135 7.34 -3.45 -7.09
C GLY A 135 7.47 -1.94 -7.16
N ILE A 136 6.42 -1.20 -6.77
CA ILE A 136 6.33 0.25 -7.04
C ILE A 136 6.38 1.12 -5.78
N TYR A 137 6.14 0.54 -4.60
CA TYR A 137 5.98 1.32 -3.38
C TYR A 137 7.27 1.48 -2.61
N THR A 138 7.55 2.69 -2.16
CA THR A 138 8.43 2.95 -1.01
C THR A 138 7.55 3.08 0.23
N VAL A 139 7.63 2.13 1.14
CA VAL A 139 6.80 2.07 2.35
C VAL A 139 7.52 2.71 3.52
N VAL A 140 6.88 3.68 4.18
CA VAL A 140 7.25 4.20 5.51
C VAL A 140 6.36 3.51 6.54
N LEU A 141 6.92 2.65 7.38
CA LEU A 141 6.21 1.92 8.43
C LEU A 141 6.52 2.54 9.80
N ALA A 142 5.49 2.99 10.51
CA ALA A 142 5.63 3.68 11.79
C ALA A 142 4.65 3.14 12.84
N ASP A 143 5.09 3.09 14.10
CA ASP A 143 4.24 2.73 15.24
C ASP A 143 3.34 3.90 15.70
N ASP A 144 3.56 5.10 15.17
CA ASP A 144 2.76 6.31 15.38
C ASP A 144 2.69 7.09 14.07
N ALA A 145 1.47 7.44 13.65
CA ALA A 145 1.23 8.20 12.42
C ALA A 145 2.01 9.53 12.39
N ARG A 146 2.22 10.17 13.54
CA ARG A 146 2.90 11.47 13.66
C ARG A 146 4.38 11.43 13.35
N ALA A 147 4.99 10.24 13.35
CA ALA A 147 6.40 10.08 12.98
C ALA A 147 6.63 10.02 11.45
N ILE A 148 5.56 9.88 10.67
CA ILE A 148 5.64 9.70 9.21
C ILE A 148 6.17 10.95 8.48
N PRO A 149 5.70 12.18 8.78
CA PRO A 149 6.19 13.37 8.09
C PRO A 149 7.72 13.55 8.18
N ASP A 150 8.31 13.30 9.34
CA ASP A 150 9.75 13.45 9.56
C ASP A 150 10.60 12.39 8.83
N ALA A 151 10.00 11.24 8.51
CA ALA A 151 10.67 10.15 7.79
C ALA A 151 10.62 10.31 6.26
N LEU A 152 9.86 11.28 5.75
CA LEU A 152 9.58 11.40 4.32
C LEU A 152 10.82 11.76 3.48
N ASP A 153 11.82 12.41 4.07
CA ASP A 153 13.09 12.72 3.39
C ASP A 153 13.89 11.48 2.98
N GLN A 154 13.55 10.31 3.52
CA GLN A 154 14.15 9.03 3.18
C GLN A 154 13.48 8.37 1.95
N VAL A 155 12.30 8.82 1.55
CA VAL A 155 11.60 8.32 0.34
C VAL A 155 12.27 8.92 -0.91
N PRO A 156 12.34 8.26 -2.08
CA PRO A 156 12.83 8.90 -3.31
C PRO A 156 12.02 10.15 -3.70
N LYS A 157 12.67 11.22 -4.16
CA LYS A 157 12.04 12.55 -4.38
C LYS A 157 10.81 12.47 -5.27
N GLU A 158 10.86 11.65 -6.30
CA GLU A 158 9.81 11.43 -7.29
C GLU A 158 8.57 10.69 -6.74
N LYS A 159 8.71 9.94 -5.63
CA LYS A 159 7.60 9.24 -4.97
C LYS A 159 7.08 9.98 -3.74
N ARG A 160 7.76 11.03 -3.27
CA ARG A 160 7.38 11.78 -2.06
C ARG A 160 6.04 12.49 -2.27
N PRO A 161 4.98 12.15 -1.52
CA PRO A 161 3.76 12.94 -1.53
C PRO A 161 3.95 14.28 -0.81
N LYS A 162 3.16 15.28 -1.19
CA LYS A 162 2.95 16.45 -0.33
C LYS A 162 1.97 16.08 0.77
N LEU A 163 2.44 16.03 2.02
CA LEU A 163 1.64 15.62 3.17
C LEU A 163 0.85 16.77 3.80
N ASN A 164 -0.33 16.44 4.34
CA ASN A 164 -1.08 17.27 5.29
C ASN A 164 -0.81 16.75 6.72
N PRO A 165 -0.01 17.45 7.55
CA PRO A 165 0.34 16.96 8.89
C PRO A 165 -0.88 16.69 9.80
N GLU A 166 -1.94 17.50 9.70
CA GLU A 166 -3.14 17.35 10.51
C GLU A 166 -3.89 16.04 10.23
N LEU A 167 -3.70 15.46 9.03
CA LEU A 167 -4.20 14.13 8.69
C LEU A 167 -3.57 13.06 9.59
N PHE A 168 -2.27 13.16 9.86
CA PHE A 168 -1.55 12.18 10.68
C PHE A 168 -1.90 12.31 12.16
N ASP A 169 -2.20 13.52 12.64
CA ASP A 169 -2.77 13.72 13.97
C ASP A 169 -4.16 13.06 14.11
N ALA A 170 -5.01 13.20 13.08
CA ALA A 170 -6.32 12.54 13.06
C ALA A 170 -6.18 11.01 13.06
N TYR A 171 -5.28 10.46 12.24
CA TYR A 171 -5.00 9.02 12.21
C TYR A 171 -4.45 8.50 13.54
N ALA A 172 -3.54 9.22 14.19
CA ALA A 172 -3.03 8.84 15.52
C ALA A 172 -4.15 8.82 16.59
N LYS A 173 -5.14 9.71 16.46
CA LYS A 173 -6.32 9.73 17.35
C LYS A 173 -7.29 8.59 17.05
N TRP A 174 -7.52 8.27 15.78
CA TRP A 174 -8.47 7.23 15.37
C TRP A 174 -7.93 5.81 15.57
N TYR A 175 -6.62 5.63 15.43
CA TYR A 175 -5.93 4.35 15.51
C TYR A 175 -4.81 4.39 16.56
N PRO A 176 -5.17 4.59 17.85
CA PRO A 176 -4.16 4.65 18.91
C PRO A 176 -3.43 3.30 19.02
N ASP A 177 -2.10 3.34 19.10
CA ASP A 177 -1.20 2.18 19.19
C ASP A 177 -1.19 1.24 17.97
N TRP A 178 -1.79 1.64 16.85
CA TRP A 178 -1.75 0.86 15.61
C TRP A 178 -0.52 1.21 14.79
N THR A 179 0.11 0.19 14.18
CA THR A 179 1.14 0.43 13.17
C THR A 179 0.50 1.03 11.92
N ILE A 180 1.11 2.06 11.34
CA ILE A 180 0.67 2.74 10.14
C ILE A 180 1.72 2.58 9.04
N ALA A 181 1.33 2.10 7.87
CA ALA A 181 2.15 2.16 6.66
C ALA A 181 1.69 3.30 5.76
N LEU A 182 2.65 4.14 5.35
CA LEU A 182 2.50 5.08 4.23
C LEU A 182 3.21 4.48 3.01
N CYS A 183 2.44 4.01 2.05
CA CYS A 183 2.93 3.40 0.82
C CYS A 183 3.05 4.47 -0.27
N CYS A 184 4.24 5.05 -0.43
CA CYS A 184 4.54 6.11 -1.39
C CYS A 184 4.83 5.56 -2.79
N PHE A 185 4.34 6.21 -3.83
CA PHE A 185 4.51 5.80 -5.22
C PHE A 185 4.51 7.01 -6.16
N ASN A 186 4.96 6.81 -7.39
CA ASN A 186 4.70 7.74 -8.50
C ASN A 186 3.46 7.25 -9.26
N ASN A 187 2.60 8.18 -9.67
CA ASN A 187 1.39 7.86 -10.43
C ASN A 187 1.66 7.18 -11.78
N ASP A 188 2.83 7.41 -12.37
CA ASP A 188 3.23 6.75 -13.62
C ASP A 188 3.38 5.22 -13.45
N ASP A 189 3.74 4.76 -12.24
CA ASP A 189 4.03 3.35 -11.95
C ASP A 189 2.78 2.55 -11.52
N LEU A 190 1.66 3.22 -11.24
CA LEU A 190 0.46 2.59 -10.65
C LEU A 190 -0.20 1.51 -11.51
N GLN A 191 0.01 1.51 -12.84
CA GLN A 191 -0.53 0.44 -13.69
C GLN A 191 0.19 -0.90 -13.48
N GLU A 192 1.37 -0.87 -12.86
CA GLU A 192 2.25 -2.03 -12.63
C GLU A 192 2.21 -2.54 -11.18
N ALA A 193 1.31 -2.00 -10.34
CA ALA A 193 1.24 -2.34 -8.93
C ALA A 193 0.97 -3.83 -8.69
N LEU A 194 1.92 -4.50 -8.03
CA LEU A 194 1.72 -5.85 -7.53
C LEU A 194 0.75 -5.84 -6.33
N PRO A 195 0.03 -6.95 -6.08
CA PRO A 195 -0.79 -7.07 -4.88
C PRO A 195 0.07 -6.90 -3.63
N MET A 196 -0.37 -6.05 -2.70
CA MET A 196 0.31 -5.85 -1.44
C MET A 196 -0.35 -6.70 -0.36
N LEU A 197 0.41 -7.61 0.23
CA LEU A 197 -0.05 -8.55 1.25
C LEU A 197 0.80 -8.41 2.50
N TRP A 198 0.15 -8.31 3.65
CA TRP A 198 0.76 -8.15 4.96
C TRP A 198 0.27 -9.25 5.89
N TRP A 199 1.16 -9.81 6.70
CA TRP A 199 0.80 -10.69 7.80
C TRP A 199 1.25 -10.09 9.13
N TYR A 200 0.46 -10.22 10.19
CA TYR A 200 0.83 -9.70 11.51
C TYR A 200 0.17 -10.48 12.65
N GLY A 201 0.82 -10.47 13.82
CA GLY A 201 0.19 -10.93 15.06
C GLY A 201 -0.86 -9.90 15.50
N PRO A 202 -2.13 -10.27 15.70
CA PRO A 202 -3.20 -9.32 15.97
C PRO A 202 -3.19 -8.84 17.43
N MET A 203 -3.42 -7.55 17.65
CA MET A 203 -3.70 -6.98 18.96
C MET A 203 -4.98 -7.56 19.59
N PHE A 204 -5.95 -7.89 18.74
CA PHE A 204 -7.23 -8.46 19.12
C PHE A 204 -7.44 -9.79 18.37
N PRO A 205 -6.99 -10.94 18.93
CA PRO A 205 -7.07 -12.23 18.24
C PRO A 205 -8.49 -12.68 17.91
N GLU A 206 -9.49 -12.19 18.64
CA GLU A 206 -10.91 -12.55 18.46
C GLU A 206 -11.64 -11.62 17.45
N LYS A 207 -10.93 -10.70 16.79
CA LYS A 207 -11.52 -9.68 15.92
C LYS A 207 -10.70 -9.45 14.66
N LEU A 208 -11.25 -9.83 13.52
CA LEU A 208 -10.69 -9.46 12.23
C LEU A 208 -11.12 -8.04 11.85
N PHE A 209 -10.16 -7.13 11.73
CA PHE A 209 -10.38 -5.76 11.27
C PHE A 209 -9.92 -5.60 9.83
N LEU A 210 -10.81 -5.12 8.97
CA LEU A 210 -10.49 -4.63 7.64
C LEU A 210 -10.77 -3.14 7.60
N PRO A 211 -9.78 -2.27 7.88
CA PRO A 211 -10.00 -0.84 7.79
C PRO A 211 -10.47 -0.47 6.38
N ALA A 212 -11.43 0.45 6.26
CA ALA A 212 -12.09 0.76 4.99
C ALA A 212 -12.16 2.26 4.70
N LEU A 213 -11.42 3.08 5.46
CA LEU A 213 -11.39 4.52 5.27
C LEU A 213 -10.90 4.88 3.85
N ASP A 214 -11.69 5.67 3.13
CA ASP A 214 -11.48 5.99 1.73
C ASP A 214 -11.64 7.49 1.51
N CYS A 215 -10.58 8.17 1.10
CA CYS A 215 -10.58 9.62 0.87
C CYS A 215 -9.41 10.04 -0.01
N HIS A 216 -9.67 10.46 -1.25
CA HIS A 216 -8.60 10.76 -2.20
C HIS A 216 -8.24 12.24 -2.32
N THR A 217 -8.52 13.02 -1.28
CA THR A 217 -8.38 14.49 -1.31
C THR A 217 -7.14 15.02 -0.60
N GLY A 218 -6.40 14.17 0.11
CA GLY A 218 -5.36 14.58 1.06
C GLY A 218 -5.85 15.35 2.28
N SER A 219 -7.17 15.58 2.40
CA SER A 219 -7.79 16.22 3.57
C SER A 219 -8.27 15.19 4.57
N ILE A 220 -8.52 15.63 5.81
CA ILE A 220 -9.07 14.80 6.87
C ILE A 220 -10.47 14.31 6.45
N PRO A 221 -10.71 12.98 6.40
CA PRO A 221 -12.03 12.43 6.11
C PRO A 221 -13.09 12.90 7.11
N SER A 222 -14.28 13.23 6.62
CA SER A 222 -15.45 13.45 7.49
C SER A 222 -16.04 12.10 7.89
N LEU A 223 -15.85 11.72 9.16
CA LEU A 223 -16.33 10.47 9.76
C LEU A 223 -17.66 10.63 10.51
#